data_AF-A0A819F7Y3-F1
#
_entry.id   AF-A0A819F7Y3-F1
#
_cell.length_a   1.000
_cell.length_b   1.000
_cell.length_c   1.000
_cell.angle_alpha   90.00
_cell.angle_beta   90.00
_cell.angle_gamma   90.00
#
_symmetry.space_group_name_H-M   'P 1'
#
loop_
_entity.id
_entity.type
_entity.pdbx_description
1 polymer ?
#
loop_
_entity_poly.entity_id
_entity_poly.type
_entity_poly.pdbx_seq_one_letter_code
_entity_poly.pdbx_strand_id
1 'polypeptide(L)'
;MLPKTFAYVTKKLDGIVLKGYNILGDGTPAQIIPMLTGMQEKELPSTLHRDKNGSFVNVYPFVWNKYRDQGYVTGYAEDGPNIGIWTLRLRGFNQTPTDHYMLPFYRLPV
;
A
#
# COMPACT_ATOMS: atom_id res chain seq x y z
N MET A 1 11.16 -17.66 -11.54
CA MET A 1 9.81 -18.28 -11.46
C MET A 1 9.91 -19.71 -11.98
N LEU A 2 9.22 -20.67 -11.35
CA LEU A 2 9.25 -22.07 -11.80
C LEU A 2 8.62 -22.19 -13.22
N PRO A 3 9.23 -22.91 -14.18
CA PRO A 3 8.78 -22.93 -15.58
C PRO A 3 7.32 -23.38 -15.77
N LYS A 4 6.86 -24.36 -15.00
CA LYS A 4 5.48 -24.87 -15.07
C LYS A 4 4.46 -23.82 -14.63
N THR A 5 4.76 -23.09 -13.54
CA THR A 5 3.90 -22.00 -13.06
C THR A 5 3.84 -20.85 -14.05
N PHE A 6 4.98 -20.45 -14.62
CA PHE A 6 5.04 -19.40 -15.63
C PHE A 6 4.19 -19.75 -16.86
N ALA A 7 4.31 -20.99 -17.36
CA ALA A 7 3.52 -21.47 -18.49
C ALA A 7 2.03 -21.51 -18.18
N TYR A 8 1.65 -21.92 -16.97
CA TYR A 8 0.24 -21.94 -16.56
C TYR A 8 -0.35 -20.52 -16.49
N VAL A 9 0.33 -19.59 -15.80
CA VAL A 9 -0.13 -18.20 -15.69
C VAL A 9 -0.28 -17.55 -17.07
N THR A 10 0.71 -17.72 -17.95
CA THR A 10 0.72 -17.04 -19.26
C THR A 10 -0.14 -17.70 -20.32
N LYS A 11 -0.37 -19.01 -20.27
CA LYS A 11 -1.08 -19.76 -21.31
C LYS A 11 -2.46 -20.28 -20.92
N LYS A 12 -2.78 -20.33 -19.62
CA LYS A 12 -4.06 -20.86 -19.11
C LYS A 12 -4.88 -19.83 -18.36
N LEU A 13 -4.24 -18.86 -17.71
CA LEU A 13 -4.91 -17.76 -17.03
C LEU A 13 -4.87 -16.44 -17.82
N ASP A 14 -4.34 -16.47 -19.05
CA ASP A 14 -4.12 -15.29 -19.90
C ASP A 14 -3.39 -14.13 -19.18
N GLY A 15 -2.49 -14.50 -18.26
CA GLY A 15 -1.73 -13.55 -17.46
C GLY A 15 -0.71 -12.78 -18.30
N ILE A 16 -0.68 -11.45 -18.13
CA ILE A 16 0.27 -10.57 -18.80
C ILE A 16 1.53 -10.42 -17.95
N VAL A 17 2.68 -10.67 -18.57
CA VAL A 17 3.99 -10.47 -17.91
C VAL A 17 4.46 -9.04 -18.15
N LEU A 18 4.55 -8.26 -17.07
CA LEU A 18 5.09 -6.90 -17.08
C LEU A 18 6.63 -6.95 -17.15
N LYS A 19 7.16 -7.11 -18.37
CA LYS A 19 8.60 -7.06 -18.63
C LYS A 19 9.13 -5.64 -18.36
N GLY A 20 10.22 -5.53 -17.60
CA GLY A 20 10.79 -4.24 -17.24
C GLY A 20 10.12 -3.54 -16.04
N TYR A 21 9.24 -4.23 -15.32
CA TYR A 21 8.81 -3.76 -14.00
C TYR A 21 10.03 -3.71 -13.05
N ASN A 22 10.30 -2.54 -12.49
CA ASN A 22 11.46 -2.28 -11.65
C ASN A 22 11.03 -1.97 -10.21
N ILE A 23 11.94 -2.24 -9.27
CA ILE A 23 11.80 -1.79 -7.89
C ILE A 23 12.29 -0.34 -7.78
N LEU A 24 11.63 0.46 -6.93
CA LEU A 24 12.01 1.86 -6.70
C LEU A 24 12.91 2.04 -5.46
N GLY A 25 13.04 1.00 -4.65
CA GLY A 25 13.91 0.97 -3.49
C GLY A 25 13.77 -0.32 -2.71
N ASP A 26 14.50 -0.39 -1.60
CA ASP A 26 14.52 -1.55 -0.72
C ASP A 26 13.37 -1.53 0.30
N GLY A 27 12.65 -2.66 0.36
CA GLY A 27 11.53 -2.87 1.25
C GLY A 27 10.18 -2.32 0.78
N THR A 28 9.12 -2.68 1.51
CA THR A 28 7.72 -2.44 1.13
C THR A 28 7.35 -0.95 0.99
N PRO A 29 7.68 -0.05 1.94
CA PRO A 29 7.37 1.38 1.82
C PRO A 29 7.95 2.03 0.56
N ALA A 30 9.21 1.71 0.23
CA ALA A 30 9.89 2.29 -0.91
C ALA A 30 9.28 1.87 -2.27
N GLN A 31 8.51 0.79 -2.29
CA GLN A 31 7.82 0.29 -3.49
C GLN A 31 6.37 0.74 -3.55
N ILE A 32 5.63 0.65 -2.44
CA ILE A 32 4.19 0.86 -2.41
C ILE A 32 3.82 2.33 -2.24
N ILE A 33 4.62 3.14 -1.51
CA ILE A 33 4.36 4.58 -1.40
C ILE A 33 4.37 5.25 -2.79
N PRO A 34 5.39 5.06 -3.64
CA PRO A 34 5.36 5.61 -4.99
C PRO A 34 4.25 5.03 -5.85
N MET A 35 3.94 3.74 -5.71
CA MET A 35 2.86 3.09 -6.45
C MET A 35 1.50 3.74 -6.17
N LEU A 36 1.25 4.13 -4.92
CA LEU A 36 -0.05 4.64 -4.49
C LEU A 36 -0.13 6.16 -4.40
N THR A 37 0.99 6.87 -4.41
CA THR A 37 1.03 8.35 -4.29
C THR A 37 1.66 9.04 -5.50
N GLY A 38 2.42 8.31 -6.31
CA GLY A 38 3.28 8.87 -7.36
C GLY A 38 4.56 9.55 -6.85
N MET A 39 4.87 9.47 -5.55
CA MET A 39 6.00 10.15 -4.92
C MET A 39 6.90 9.19 -4.15
N GLN A 40 8.21 9.44 -4.11
CA GLN A 40 9.15 8.72 -3.24
C GLN A 40 9.00 9.16 -1.78
N GLU A 41 9.37 8.28 -0.84
CA GLU A 41 9.28 8.58 0.60
C GLU A 41 9.97 9.89 1.00
N LYS A 42 11.11 10.19 0.38
CA LYS A 42 11.90 11.41 0.65
C LYS A 42 11.22 12.71 0.20
N GLU A 43 10.21 12.61 -0.68
CA GLU A 43 9.46 13.76 -1.21
C GLU A 43 8.23 14.08 -0.36
N LEU A 44 7.92 13.21 0.61
CA LEU A 44 6.74 13.30 1.46
C LEU A 44 7.13 13.67 2.91
N PRO A 45 6.19 14.24 3.69
CA PRO A 45 6.42 14.43 5.12
C PRO A 45 6.76 13.11 5.81
N SER A 46 7.68 13.13 6.76
CA SER A 46 7.99 11.94 7.54
C SER A 46 6.76 11.45 8.32
N THR A 47 6.46 10.16 8.22
CA THR A 47 5.39 9.51 9.00
C THR A 47 5.93 8.37 9.87
N LEU A 48 7.23 8.37 10.15
CA LEU A 48 7.90 7.32 10.92
C LEU A 48 7.54 7.41 12.41
N HIS A 49 7.40 6.27 13.09
CA HIS A 49 7.24 6.24 14.56
C HIS A 49 8.41 6.92 15.28
N ARG A 50 9.64 6.69 14.79
CA ARG A 50 10.88 7.22 15.40
C ARG A 50 11.06 8.73 15.25
N ASP A 51 10.33 9.35 14.31
CA ASP A 51 10.37 10.79 14.14
C ASP A 51 9.38 11.42 15.11
N LYS A 52 9.88 12.21 16.08
CA LYS A 52 9.05 12.89 17.08
C LYS A 52 8.02 13.83 16.43
N ASN A 53 8.39 14.46 15.31
CA ASN A 53 7.55 15.39 14.57
C ASN A 53 6.84 14.72 13.39
N GLY A 54 6.90 13.39 13.29
CA GLY A 54 6.28 12.63 12.21
C GLY A 54 4.76 12.78 12.19
N SER A 55 4.19 12.86 10.99
CA SER A 55 2.73 12.92 10.78
C SER A 55 2.10 11.52 10.73
N PHE A 56 0.77 11.44 10.81
CA PHE A 56 0.05 10.23 10.38
C PHE A 56 0.10 10.11 8.86
N VAL A 57 -0.05 8.89 8.35
CA VAL A 57 0.03 8.55 6.92
C VAL A 57 -1.03 9.29 6.08
N ASN A 58 -2.10 9.79 6.71
CA ASN A 58 -3.16 10.60 6.10
C ASN A 58 -2.66 11.79 5.27
N VAL A 59 -1.45 12.31 5.52
CA VAL A 59 -0.86 13.44 4.79
C VAL A 59 -0.43 13.10 3.36
N TYR A 60 -0.36 11.82 2.99
CA TYR A 60 0.09 11.41 1.66
C TYR A 60 -1.00 11.58 0.59
N PRO A 61 -0.63 11.95 -0.65
CA PRO A 61 -1.58 12.19 -1.74
C PRO A 61 -1.96 10.87 -2.42
N PHE A 62 -2.59 9.96 -1.68
CA PHE A 62 -2.98 8.66 -2.20
C PHE A 62 -3.92 8.75 -3.40
N VAL A 63 -3.71 7.88 -4.38
CA VAL A 63 -4.50 7.79 -5.61
C VAL A 63 -5.97 7.52 -5.31
N TRP A 64 -6.29 6.76 -4.26
CA TRP A 64 -7.67 6.49 -3.85
C TRP A 64 -8.42 7.76 -3.41
N ASN A 65 -7.74 8.81 -2.95
CA ASN A 65 -8.41 10.08 -2.65
C ASN A 65 -9.03 10.66 -3.92
N LYS A 66 -8.29 10.61 -5.05
CA LYS A 66 -8.81 11.08 -6.35
C LYS A 66 -10.01 10.26 -6.82
N TYR A 67 -9.99 8.94 -6.61
CA TYR A 67 -11.12 8.07 -6.94
C TYR A 67 -12.33 8.36 -6.05
N ARG A 68 -12.14 8.52 -4.75
CA ARG A 68 -13.21 8.91 -3.83
C ARG A 68 -13.84 10.24 -4.22
N ASP A 69 -13.03 11.24 -4.54
CA ASP A 69 -13.51 12.58 -4.93
C ASP A 69 -14.29 12.56 -6.26
N GLN A 70 -14.08 11.53 -7.09
CA GLN A 70 -14.86 11.26 -8.31
C GLN A 70 -16.09 10.36 -8.07
N GLY A 71 -16.40 10.03 -6.83
CA GLY A 71 -17.58 9.23 -6.46
C GLY A 71 -17.40 7.72 -6.55
N TYR A 72 -16.17 7.21 -6.67
CA TYR A 72 -15.90 5.77 -6.62
C TYR A 72 -15.86 5.28 -5.18
N VAL A 73 -16.38 4.06 -4.96
CA VAL A 73 -16.19 3.32 -3.72
C VAL A 73 -14.75 2.79 -3.68
N THR A 74 -14.05 3.06 -2.58
CA THR A 74 -12.64 2.74 -2.38
C THR A 74 -12.44 1.70 -1.28
N GLY A 75 -11.41 0.88 -1.41
CA GLY A 75 -11.09 -0.16 -0.43
C GLY A 75 -9.59 -0.36 -0.27
N TYR A 76 -9.16 -0.61 0.96
CA TYR A 76 -7.79 -0.99 1.28
C TYR A 76 -7.75 -2.09 2.34
N ALA A 77 -7.00 -3.14 2.04
CA ALA A 77 -6.85 -4.33 2.85
C ALA A 77 -5.42 -4.86 2.79
N GLU A 78 -4.95 -5.37 3.93
CA GLU A 78 -3.70 -6.13 4.06
C GLU A 78 -3.97 -7.41 4.84
N ASP A 79 -3.19 -8.44 4.59
CA ASP A 79 -3.28 -9.76 5.25
C ASP A 79 -2.55 -9.81 6.61
N GLY A 80 -1.53 -8.95 6.81
CA GLY A 80 -0.70 -8.92 8.01
C GLY A 80 -0.90 -7.69 8.90
N PRO A 81 -1.90 -7.63 9.81
CA PRO A 81 -2.20 -6.45 10.63
C PRO A 81 -1.07 -6.01 11.59
N ASN A 82 -0.16 -6.93 11.92
CA ASN A 82 0.99 -6.71 12.82
C ASN A 82 2.26 -6.26 12.06
N ILE A 83 2.33 -6.52 10.76
CA ILE A 83 3.45 -6.17 9.88
C ILE A 83 3.01 -5.30 8.70
N GLY A 84 1.84 -4.66 8.82
CA GLY A 84 1.21 -3.87 7.77
C GLY A 84 2.09 -2.69 7.38
N ILE A 85 2.08 -2.36 6.10
CA ILE A 85 2.99 -1.37 5.52
C ILE A 85 2.89 -0.01 6.23
N TRP A 86 1.66 0.38 6.60
CA TRP A 86 1.38 1.67 7.22
C TRP A 86 1.60 1.69 8.72
N THR A 87 1.71 0.54 9.38
CA THR A 87 1.69 0.49 10.85
C THR A 87 2.95 -0.07 11.48
N LEU A 88 3.73 -0.87 10.74
CA LEU A 88 4.96 -1.48 11.26
C LEU A 88 6.02 -0.42 11.56
N ARG A 89 6.38 0.40 10.57
CA ARG A 89 7.40 1.46 10.70
C ARG A 89 6.81 2.86 10.74
N LEU A 90 5.60 3.01 10.19
CA LEU A 90 4.92 4.29 10.05
C LEU A 90 3.80 4.41 11.10
N ARG A 91 3.41 5.65 11.42
CA ARG A 91 2.40 5.98 12.44
C ARG A 91 0.98 5.48 12.13
N GLY A 92 0.76 4.91 10.95
CA GLY A 92 -0.56 4.47 10.50
C GLY A 92 -1.47 5.61 10.11
N PHE A 93 -2.72 5.26 9.87
CA PHE A 93 -3.81 6.20 9.63
C PHE A 93 -4.51 6.55 10.96
N ASN A 94 -4.81 7.83 11.18
CA ASN A 94 -5.65 8.28 12.30
C ASN A 94 -7.11 8.56 11.90
N GLN A 95 -7.43 8.42 10.62
CA GLN A 95 -8.77 8.47 10.06
C GLN A 95 -8.87 7.39 8.99
N THR A 96 -10.05 6.81 8.80
CA THR A 96 -10.28 5.76 7.80
C THR A 96 -9.90 6.25 6.40
N PRO A 97 -8.94 5.60 5.70
CA PRO A 97 -8.38 6.12 4.45
C PRO A 97 -9.28 5.89 3.22
N THR A 98 -10.15 4.89 3.29
CA THR A 98 -11.00 4.38 2.20
C THR A 98 -12.37 4.00 2.75
N ASP A 99 -13.38 3.85 1.88
CA ASP A 99 -14.75 3.46 2.30
C ASP A 99 -14.77 2.10 3.01
N HIS A 100 -13.95 1.17 2.53
CA HIS A 100 -13.70 -0.11 3.17
C HIS A 100 -12.25 -0.20 3.65
N TYR A 101 -12.03 -0.23 4.97
CA TYR A 101 -10.71 -0.38 5.56
C TYR A 101 -10.68 -1.60 6.49
N MET A 102 -9.89 -2.63 6.14
CA MET A 102 -9.98 -3.92 6.84
C MET A 102 -9.20 -3.99 8.16
N LEU A 103 -8.22 -3.10 8.40
CA LEU A 103 -7.34 -3.20 9.57
C LEU A 103 -8.08 -3.25 10.93
N PRO A 104 -9.14 -2.44 11.18
CA PRO A 104 -9.87 -2.51 12.44
C PRO A 104 -10.45 -3.90 12.71
N PHE A 105 -10.96 -4.61 11.69
CA PHE A 105 -11.54 -5.94 11.84
C PHE A 105 -10.51 -6.98 12.31
N TYR A 106 -9.27 -6.88 11.84
CA TYR A 106 -8.19 -7.77 12.25
C TYR A 106 -7.65 -7.50 13.66
N ARG A 107 -7.97 -6.35 14.25
CA ARG A 107 -7.51 -5.93 15.59
C ARG A 107 -8.58 -6.03 16.66
N LEU A 108 -9.79 -6.45 16.31
CA LEU A 108 -10.82 -6.73 17.30
C LEU A 108 -10.32 -7.88 18.20
N PRO A 109 -10.43 -7.75 19.53
CA PRO A 109 -10.21 -8.89 20.41
C PRO A 109 -11.25 -9.97 20.06
N VAL A 110 -10.77 -11.21 19.90
CA VAL A 110 -11.61 -12.40 19.74
C VAL A 110 -12.16 -12.81 21.10
#